data_AF-A0A9P6SMZ7-F1
#
_entry.id   AF-A0A9P6SMZ7-F1
#
_cell.length_a   1.000
_cell.length_b   1.000
_cell.length_c   1.000
_cell.angle_alpha   90.00
_cell.angle_beta   90.00
_cell.angle_gamma   90.00
#
_symmetry.space_group_name_H-M   'P 1'
#
loop_
_entity.id
_entity.type
_entity.pdbx_description
1 polymer ?
#
loop_
_entity_poly.entity_id
_entity_poly.type
_entity_poly.pdbx_seq_one_letter_code
_entity_poly.pdbx_strand_id
1 'polypeptide(L)'
;MDRRFSSAPFAARGGAYTGQGFGFGFGSAQESTYADGVASTPSIRYLNSSRKTLLPSNLGLPSLRRCVASLETSTRLLKSVVTRLDEATSGYPRLKTITSHTKNFELVSEQDIASAQMEVARKVEPRLFELTMKASDMITDLEEEEIKLTELVRIESDKQKQRLQRQKAARSGLSNIKKLQSLTSRKEELSKSATELDEVIEEKRREFHALLEKANNNNSNNSRSSQFGSANKRLRKNTNHESKELHQKEEDRKKEVARRNQELTRIRQKIEDKRESIRQLRSKPESFNIPNNPGGQDGFNPTVPWAMYSDHHNSLGQVLQTDLWVDSRDTRIYEDAFARVTASYLRELDSRQTKTDKELNELTRDKSMKLSQMRNLCKQLFPEENIGQTMVRVLELLVESPMSEIYYKELTQDEFPAEEERRHNLGRVVAILKQVGVVELVLETQEETNDEDEHGGEEPRRTEDQLILRIKFEDSST
;
A
#
# COMPACT_ATOMS: atom_id res chain seq x y z
N MET A 1 -46.69 -7.20 -9.38
CA MET A 1 -46.80 -5.75 -9.60
C MET A 1 -45.59 -5.35 -10.41
N ASP A 2 -45.78 -5.35 -11.73
CA ASP A 2 -44.75 -5.13 -12.73
C ASP A 2 -44.40 -3.64 -12.84
N ARG A 3 -43.10 -3.33 -12.88
CA ARG A 3 -42.61 -2.08 -13.47
C ARG A 3 -41.45 -2.37 -14.41
N ARG A 4 -41.80 -2.42 -15.70
CA ARG A 4 -40.90 -2.22 -16.83
C ARG A 4 -40.53 -0.73 -16.86
N PHE A 5 -39.25 -0.40 -16.98
CA PHE A 5 -38.82 0.88 -17.50
C PHE A 5 -38.00 0.68 -18.77
N SER A 6 -38.35 1.54 -19.72
CA SER A 6 -38.06 1.49 -21.15
C SER A 6 -36.70 2.11 -21.44
N SER A 7 -35.86 1.38 -22.19
CA SER A 7 -34.71 1.90 -22.90
C SER A 7 -35.16 2.78 -24.07
N ALA A 8 -34.56 3.96 -24.23
CA ALA A 8 -34.65 4.76 -25.45
C ALA A 8 -33.23 5.00 -26.01
N PRO A 9 -33.03 4.93 -27.35
CA PRO A 9 -31.71 5.06 -27.96
C PRO A 9 -31.40 6.53 -28.31
N PHE A 10 -30.16 6.96 -28.05
CA PHE A 10 -29.69 8.28 -28.47
C PHE A 10 -29.12 8.20 -29.89
N ALA A 11 -29.68 9.03 -30.76
CA ALA A 11 -29.42 9.07 -32.18
C ALA A 11 -28.07 9.70 -32.52
N ALA A 12 -27.37 9.09 -33.47
CA ALA A 12 -26.22 9.64 -34.15
C ALA A 12 -26.59 10.91 -34.93
N ARG A 13 -25.85 12.00 -34.71
CA ARG A 13 -25.84 13.18 -35.58
C ARG A 13 -24.50 13.26 -36.29
N GLY A 14 -24.51 12.91 -37.57
CA GLY A 14 -23.47 13.28 -38.52
C GLY A 14 -23.52 14.78 -38.80
N GLY A 15 -22.38 15.44 -38.67
CA GLY A 15 -22.17 16.81 -39.11
C GLY A 15 -21.13 16.82 -40.22
N ALA A 16 -21.59 16.93 -41.46
CA ALA A 16 -20.76 17.30 -42.60
C ALA A 16 -20.65 18.83 -42.63
N TYR A 17 -19.43 19.39 -42.65
CA TYR A 17 -19.21 20.78 -43.07
C TYR A 17 -17.90 20.91 -43.85
N THR A 18 -18.10 21.06 -45.17
CA THR A 18 -17.47 22.00 -46.11
C THR A 18 -16.06 22.49 -45.82
N GLY A 19 -15.14 22.12 -46.72
CA GLY A 19 -13.87 22.79 -46.90
C GLY A 19 -14.04 24.24 -47.34
N GLN A 20 -13.18 25.10 -46.79
CA GLN A 20 -12.98 26.46 -47.25
C GLN A 20 -11.46 26.69 -47.29
N GLY A 21 -10.94 26.81 -48.51
CA GLY A 21 -9.56 27.14 -48.76
C GLY A 21 -9.28 28.60 -48.43
N PHE A 22 -8.24 28.83 -47.65
CA PHE A 22 -7.50 30.09 -47.52
C PHE A 22 -6.03 29.66 -47.71
N GLY A 23 -5.29 30.08 -48.74
CA GLY A 23 -5.08 31.47 -49.15
C GLY A 23 -3.73 31.91 -48.57
N PHE A 24 -2.63 31.39 -49.11
CA PHE A 24 -1.27 31.76 -48.73
C PHE A 24 -1.01 33.23 -49.08
N GLY A 25 -1.00 34.10 -48.07
CA GLY A 25 -0.51 35.47 -48.16
C GLY A 25 0.92 35.55 -47.65
N PHE A 26 1.89 35.65 -48.55
CA PHE A 26 3.27 36.03 -48.23
C PHE A 26 3.28 37.50 -47.79
N GLY A 27 3.41 37.74 -46.48
CA GLY A 27 3.66 39.06 -45.91
C GLY A 27 5.15 39.40 -45.97
N SER A 28 5.52 40.27 -46.90
CA SER A 28 6.81 40.94 -46.97
C SER A 28 6.98 41.89 -45.78
N ALA A 29 7.83 41.54 -44.82
CA ALA A 29 8.22 42.41 -43.73
C ALA A 29 9.26 43.43 -44.19
N GLN A 30 9.04 44.66 -43.75
CA GLN A 30 9.68 45.89 -44.16
C GLN A 30 11.16 45.96 -43.74
N GLU A 31 11.98 46.31 -44.72
CA GLU A 31 13.39 46.64 -44.57
C GLU A 31 13.49 48.08 -44.03
N SER A 32 13.84 48.24 -42.75
CA SER A 32 13.98 49.54 -42.11
C SER A 32 15.29 50.21 -42.54
N THR A 33 15.13 51.27 -43.32
CA THR A 33 16.14 52.28 -43.66
C THR A 33 16.88 52.79 -42.42
N TYR A 34 18.17 52.49 -42.31
CA TYR A 34 19.10 53.21 -41.46
C TYR A 34 19.96 54.17 -42.30
N ALA A 35 20.00 55.39 -41.80
CA ALA A 35 20.60 56.61 -42.31
C ALA A 35 22.00 56.48 -42.96
N ASP A 36 22.11 57.14 -44.12
CA ASP A 36 23.34 57.50 -44.83
C ASP A 36 24.30 58.31 -43.95
N GLY A 37 25.46 57.73 -43.64
CA GLY A 37 26.63 58.42 -43.12
C GLY A 37 27.56 58.82 -44.27
N VAL A 38 27.55 60.10 -44.62
CA VAL A 38 28.40 60.74 -45.64
C VAL A 38 29.88 60.61 -45.24
N ALA A 39 30.61 59.70 -45.89
CA ALA A 39 32.07 59.61 -45.80
C ALA A 39 32.71 60.13 -47.08
N SER A 40 33.27 61.33 -46.98
CA SER A 40 33.99 62.07 -48.01
C SER A 40 35.16 61.28 -48.62
N THR A 41 35.07 60.94 -49.90
CA THR A 41 36.17 60.44 -50.71
C THR A 41 37.18 61.55 -51.03
N PRO A 42 38.48 61.41 -50.76
CA PRO A 42 39.48 62.34 -51.24
C PRO A 42 39.76 62.07 -52.73
N SER A 43 39.32 62.99 -53.58
CA SER A 43 39.61 63.03 -55.02
C SER A 43 41.11 63.30 -55.24
N ILE A 44 41.88 62.25 -55.55
CA ILE A 44 43.30 62.36 -55.91
C ILE A 44 43.37 62.89 -57.36
N ARG A 45 43.65 64.19 -57.48
CA ARG A 45 43.96 64.85 -58.76
C ARG A 45 45.32 64.38 -59.28
N TYR A 46 45.32 63.62 -60.36
CA TYR A 46 46.52 63.39 -61.16
C TYR A 46 46.82 64.65 -61.99
N LEU A 47 47.77 65.47 -61.52
CA LEU A 47 48.35 66.53 -62.33
C LEU A 47 49.35 65.92 -63.32
N ASN A 48 48.95 65.88 -64.58
CA ASN A 48 49.83 65.66 -65.72
C ASN A 48 50.86 66.78 -65.82
N SER A 49 52.10 66.51 -65.41
CA SER A 49 53.24 67.40 -65.60
C SER A 49 53.93 67.08 -66.93
N SER A 50 53.92 68.07 -67.81
CA SER A 50 54.42 68.08 -69.18
C SER A 50 55.84 67.52 -69.33
N ARG A 51 56.00 66.57 -70.25
CA ARG A 51 57.31 66.18 -70.82
C ARG A 51 57.75 67.24 -71.83
N LYS A 52 58.85 67.93 -71.55
CA LYS A 52 59.76 68.43 -72.58
C LYS A 52 61.00 67.53 -72.57
N THR A 53 61.25 66.96 -73.74
CA THR A 53 62.44 66.19 -74.12
C THR A 53 63.68 67.09 -74.14
N LEU A 54 64.84 66.58 -73.73
CA LEU A 54 66.03 66.39 -74.60
C LEU A 54 67.28 66.00 -73.79
N LEU A 55 67.87 64.88 -74.25
CA LEU A 55 69.29 64.51 -74.23
C LEU A 55 69.94 63.87 -72.97
N PRO A 56 70.95 62.99 -73.19
CA PRO A 56 71.17 61.79 -72.38
C PRO A 56 72.62 61.67 -71.89
N SER A 57 72.86 61.61 -70.57
CA SER A 57 74.11 61.06 -70.01
C SER A 57 74.10 61.15 -68.48
N ASN A 58 73.44 60.19 -67.82
CA ASN A 58 73.66 59.71 -66.43
C ASN A 58 72.52 58.76 -66.01
N LEU A 59 72.39 57.67 -66.76
CA LEU A 59 71.14 56.94 -67.06
C LEU A 59 70.64 55.91 -66.03
N GLY A 60 71.15 55.86 -64.80
CA GLY A 60 70.73 54.81 -63.84
C GLY A 60 70.15 55.31 -62.52
N LEU A 61 70.72 56.37 -61.96
CA LEU A 61 70.49 56.72 -60.55
C LEU A 61 69.21 57.53 -60.29
N PRO A 62 68.82 58.55 -61.08
CA PRO A 62 67.64 59.36 -60.77
C PRO A 62 66.30 58.64 -61.07
N SER A 63 66.25 57.77 -62.09
CA SER A 63 65.09 56.93 -62.38
C SER A 63 64.90 55.85 -61.31
N LEU A 64 65.98 55.18 -60.90
CA LEU A 64 65.97 54.23 -59.80
C LEU A 64 65.54 54.90 -58.49
N ARG A 65 66.09 56.08 -58.17
CA ARG A 65 65.68 56.84 -56.97
C ARG A 65 64.20 57.20 -57.00
N ARG A 66 63.63 57.52 -58.16
CA ARG A 66 62.18 57.77 -58.32
C ARG A 66 61.34 56.50 -58.18
N CYS A 67 61.81 55.36 -58.70
CA CYS A 67 61.16 54.06 -58.50
C CYS A 67 61.21 53.63 -57.04
N VAL A 68 62.35 53.78 -56.37
CA VAL A 68 62.52 53.50 -54.94
C VAL A 68 61.63 54.41 -54.10
N ALA A 69 61.58 55.72 -54.39
CA ALA A 69 60.68 56.64 -53.69
C ALA A 69 59.19 56.30 -53.94
N SER A 70 58.82 55.92 -55.17
CA SER A 70 57.46 55.48 -55.48
C SER A 70 57.10 54.20 -54.71
N LEU A 71 58.02 53.23 -54.66
CA LEU A 71 57.83 51.99 -53.92
C LEU A 71 57.72 52.27 -52.40
N GLU A 72 58.55 53.16 -51.87
CA GLU A 72 58.48 53.60 -50.48
C GLU A 72 57.13 54.25 -50.16
N THR A 73 56.61 55.11 -51.04
CA THR A 73 55.27 55.68 -50.86
C THR A 73 54.17 54.62 -50.93
N SER A 74 54.25 53.66 -51.85
CA SER A 74 53.27 52.56 -51.95
C SER A 74 53.31 51.66 -50.71
N THR A 75 54.49 51.33 -50.19
CA THR A 75 54.62 50.54 -48.95
C THR A 75 54.12 51.31 -47.73
N ARG A 76 54.34 52.62 -47.65
CA ARG A 76 53.78 53.47 -46.59
C ARG A 76 52.25 53.55 -46.66
N LEU A 77 51.69 53.66 -47.87
CA LEU A 77 50.23 53.61 -48.07
C LEU A 77 49.67 52.24 -47.68
N LEU A 78 50.30 51.15 -48.11
CA LEU A 78 49.87 49.80 -47.75
C LEU A 78 49.88 49.60 -46.23
N LYS A 79 50.94 50.06 -45.55
CA LYS A 79 51.00 50.06 -44.08
C LYS A 79 49.86 50.85 -43.45
N SER A 80 49.56 52.05 -43.97
CA SER A 80 48.44 52.86 -43.48
C SER A 80 47.08 52.23 -43.75
N VAL A 81 46.92 51.45 -44.82
CA VAL A 81 45.66 50.74 -45.10
C VAL A 81 45.52 49.55 -44.16
N VAL A 82 46.59 48.80 -43.91
CA VAL A 82 46.59 47.68 -42.95
C VAL A 82 46.25 48.17 -41.55
N THR A 83 46.87 49.26 -41.07
CA THR A 83 46.56 49.79 -39.73
C THR A 83 45.10 50.24 -39.61
N ARG A 84 44.54 50.88 -40.65
CA ARG A 84 43.12 51.26 -40.66
C ARG A 84 42.19 50.07 -40.73
N LEU A 85 42.58 49.00 -41.43
CA LEU A 85 41.81 47.77 -41.49
C LEU A 85 41.84 47.04 -40.15
N ASP A 86 42.99 46.97 -39.49
CA ASP A 86 43.12 46.40 -38.15
C ASP A 86 42.28 47.19 -37.14
N GLU A 87 42.33 48.52 -37.17
CA GLU A 87 41.47 49.38 -36.32
C GLU A 87 39.97 49.12 -36.60
N ALA A 88 39.57 49.06 -37.87
CA ALA A 88 38.18 48.83 -38.28
C ALA A 88 37.69 47.40 -37.98
N THR A 89 38.56 46.40 -37.98
CA THR A 89 38.21 44.98 -37.77
C THR A 89 38.45 44.49 -36.35
N SER A 90 39.13 45.27 -35.51
CA SER A 90 39.43 44.95 -34.11
C SER A 90 38.19 44.56 -33.27
N GLY A 91 37.01 45.10 -33.60
CA GLY A 91 35.75 44.79 -32.92
C GLY A 91 35.03 43.53 -33.41
N TYR A 92 35.41 42.98 -34.57
CA TYR A 92 34.70 41.86 -35.19
C TYR A 92 34.74 40.57 -34.37
N PRO A 93 35.87 40.17 -33.73
CA PRO A 93 35.90 38.99 -32.87
C PRO A 93 34.95 39.11 -31.67
N ARG A 94 34.83 40.32 -31.09
CA ARG A 94 33.91 40.57 -29.97
C ARG A 94 32.45 40.52 -30.41
N LEU A 95 32.13 41.08 -31.58
CA LEU A 95 30.77 40.96 -32.13
C LEU A 95 30.43 39.51 -32.43
N LYS A 96 31.38 38.74 -32.98
CA LYS A 96 31.22 37.30 -33.24
C LYS A 96 30.97 36.51 -31.96
N THR A 97 31.63 36.84 -30.85
CA THR A 97 31.32 36.21 -29.55
C THR A 97 29.95 36.65 -29.04
N ILE A 98 29.58 37.92 -29.15
CA ILE A 98 28.26 38.39 -28.69
C ILE A 98 27.14 37.72 -29.49
N THR A 99 27.28 37.61 -30.81
CA THR A 99 26.30 36.92 -31.67
C THR A 99 26.32 35.42 -31.50
N SER A 100 27.44 34.80 -31.07
CA SER A 100 27.43 33.38 -30.72
C SER A 100 26.74 33.10 -29.39
N HIS A 101 26.60 34.12 -28.53
CA HIS A 101 25.94 34.02 -27.21
C HIS A 101 24.49 34.52 -27.24
N THR A 102 23.94 34.88 -28.41
CA THR A 102 22.50 35.13 -28.50
C THR A 102 21.78 33.81 -28.27
N LYS A 103 21.31 33.63 -27.04
CA LYS A 103 20.43 32.52 -26.67
C LYS A 103 19.31 32.45 -27.71
N ASN A 104 19.14 31.29 -28.31
CA ASN A 104 17.99 31.03 -29.16
C ASN A 104 16.76 31.09 -28.27
N PHE A 105 16.05 32.22 -28.29
CA PHE A 105 14.76 32.32 -27.63
C PHE A 105 13.74 31.68 -28.55
N GLU A 106 13.28 30.49 -28.18
CA GLU A 106 12.14 29.88 -28.84
C GLU A 106 10.89 30.61 -28.36
N LEU A 107 10.43 31.55 -29.19
CA LEU A 107 9.22 32.32 -28.91
C LEU A 107 8.03 31.47 -29.31
N VAL A 108 7.37 30.87 -28.33
CA VAL A 108 6.09 30.20 -28.52
C VAL A 108 4.99 31.27 -28.60
N SER A 109 4.20 31.26 -29.67
CA SER A 109 3.13 32.24 -29.82
C SER A 109 1.98 31.95 -28.84
N GLU A 110 1.28 32.99 -28.38
CA GLU A 110 0.09 32.82 -27.53
C GLU A 110 -0.98 31.97 -28.22
N GLN A 111 -1.07 32.04 -29.54
CA GLN A 111 -1.98 31.23 -30.34
C GLN A 111 -1.60 29.75 -30.32
N ASP A 112 -0.31 29.42 -30.36
CA ASP A 112 0.17 28.03 -30.24
C ASP A 112 -0.11 27.49 -28.83
N ILE A 113 0.08 28.32 -27.80
CA ILE A 113 -0.26 27.97 -26.41
C ILE A 113 -1.76 27.68 -26.30
N ALA A 114 -2.62 28.55 -26.83
CA ALA A 114 -4.06 28.35 -26.80
C ALA A 114 -4.50 27.09 -27.57
N SER A 115 -3.89 26.82 -28.72
CA SER A 115 -4.15 25.61 -29.51
C SER A 115 -3.70 24.34 -28.75
N ALA A 116 -2.51 24.37 -28.16
CA ALA A 116 -1.99 23.26 -27.36
C ALA A 116 -2.86 23.01 -26.12
N GLN A 117 -3.29 24.06 -25.42
CA GLN A 117 -4.21 23.95 -24.29
C GLN A 117 -5.54 23.33 -24.69
N MET A 118 -6.10 23.73 -25.84
CA MET A 118 -7.35 23.15 -26.34
C MET A 118 -7.18 21.68 -26.72
N GLU A 119 -6.05 21.32 -27.34
CA GLU A 119 -5.75 19.92 -27.69
C GLU A 119 -5.55 19.06 -26.44
N VAL A 120 -4.81 19.57 -25.44
CA VAL A 120 -4.61 18.91 -24.15
C VAL A 120 -5.94 18.75 -23.43
N ALA A 121 -6.77 19.80 -23.36
CA ALA A 121 -8.10 19.74 -22.77
C ALA A 121 -8.95 18.66 -23.44
N ARG A 122 -8.98 18.62 -24.78
CA ARG A 122 -9.72 17.59 -25.54
C ARG A 122 -9.23 16.16 -25.25
N LYS A 123 -7.93 15.98 -24.99
CA LYS A 123 -7.35 14.66 -24.65
C LYS A 123 -7.60 14.27 -23.19
N VAL A 124 -7.58 15.24 -22.28
CA VAL A 124 -7.66 15.02 -20.82
C VAL A 124 -9.12 14.92 -20.35
N GLU A 125 -10.03 15.68 -20.94
CA GLU A 125 -11.46 15.72 -20.57
C GLU A 125 -12.15 14.33 -20.54
N PRO A 126 -12.02 13.45 -21.55
CA PRO A 126 -12.62 12.12 -21.48
C PRO A 126 -12.01 11.26 -20.37
N ARG A 127 -10.70 11.38 -20.10
CA ARG A 127 -10.04 10.65 -19.00
C ARG A 127 -10.50 11.15 -17.63
N LEU A 128 -10.69 12.46 -17.49
CA LEU A 128 -11.28 13.03 -16.28
C LEU A 128 -12.70 12.54 -16.08
N PHE A 129 -13.50 12.46 -17.15
CA PHE A 129 -14.86 11.92 -17.08
C PHE A 129 -14.89 10.44 -16.67
N GLU A 130 -13.98 9.62 -17.20
CA GLU A 130 -13.85 8.22 -16.76
C GLU A 130 -13.45 8.12 -15.29
N LEU A 131 -12.53 8.97 -14.83
CA LEU A 131 -12.09 8.98 -13.43
C LEU A 131 -13.21 9.45 -12.48
N THR A 132 -13.99 10.46 -12.87
CA THR A 132 -15.13 10.94 -12.07
C THR A 132 -16.26 9.93 -12.03
N MET A 133 -16.49 9.17 -13.12
CA MET A 133 -17.43 8.04 -13.10
C MET A 133 -16.95 6.94 -12.16
N LYS A 134 -15.68 6.53 -12.24
CA LYS A 134 -15.11 5.55 -11.29
C LYS A 134 -15.19 6.01 -9.84
N ALA A 135 -14.90 7.28 -9.58
CA ALA A 135 -15.02 7.85 -8.24
C ALA A 135 -16.47 7.85 -7.75
N SER A 136 -17.43 8.15 -8.64
CA SER A 136 -18.85 8.11 -8.33
C SER A 136 -19.32 6.69 -8.03
N ASP A 137 -18.90 5.71 -8.83
CA ASP A 137 -19.21 4.29 -8.62
C ASP A 137 -18.66 3.81 -7.26
N MET A 138 -17.41 4.14 -6.93
CA MET A 138 -16.82 3.81 -5.62
C MET A 138 -17.56 4.47 -4.45
N ILE A 139 -18.03 5.71 -4.61
CA ILE A 139 -18.85 6.37 -3.59
C ILE A 139 -20.17 5.63 -3.41
N THR A 140 -20.84 5.22 -4.50
CA THR A 140 -22.08 4.46 -4.40
C THR A 140 -21.90 3.09 -3.75
N ASP A 141 -20.78 2.40 -4.01
CA ASP A 141 -20.43 1.14 -3.35
C ASP A 141 -20.24 1.35 -1.84
N LEU A 142 -19.53 2.41 -1.44
CA LEU A 142 -19.34 2.77 -0.03
C LEU A 142 -20.65 3.16 0.66
N GLU A 143 -21.54 3.89 -0.01
CA GLU A 143 -22.86 4.23 0.50
C GLU A 143 -23.71 2.95 0.71
N GLU A 144 -23.65 1.99 -0.21
CA GLU A 144 -24.32 0.70 -0.02
C GLU A 144 -23.75 -0.09 1.17
N GLU A 145 -22.44 -0.09 1.34
CA GLU A 145 -21.78 -0.71 2.50
C GLU A 145 -22.17 -0.03 3.81
N GLU A 146 -22.24 1.30 3.83
CA GLU A 146 -22.70 2.08 4.99
C GLU A 146 -24.14 1.72 5.36
N ILE A 147 -25.04 1.63 4.37
CA ILE A 147 -26.43 1.23 4.59
C ILE A 147 -26.50 -0.19 5.17
N LYS A 148 -25.71 -1.13 4.61
CA LYS A 148 -25.63 -2.52 5.10
C LYS A 148 -25.13 -2.56 6.55
N LEU A 149 -24.06 -1.83 6.89
CA LEU A 149 -23.53 -1.76 8.25
C LEU A 149 -24.53 -1.11 9.22
N THR A 150 -25.18 -0.03 8.82
CA THR A 150 -26.16 0.67 9.63
C THR A 150 -27.34 -0.23 9.97
N GLU A 151 -27.82 -1.03 9.01
CA GLU A 151 -28.88 -2.00 9.25
C GLU A 151 -28.42 -3.13 10.19
N LEU A 152 -27.18 -3.63 10.04
CA LEU A 152 -26.62 -4.63 10.96
C LEU A 152 -26.51 -4.09 12.40
N VAL A 153 -26.06 -2.85 12.56
CA VAL A 153 -25.98 -2.17 13.87
C VAL A 153 -27.38 -2.00 14.47
N ARG A 154 -28.38 -1.62 13.66
CA ARG A 154 -29.78 -1.51 14.08
C ARG A 154 -30.33 -2.85 14.57
N ILE A 155 -30.12 -3.91 13.80
CA ILE A 155 -30.54 -5.28 14.14
C ILE A 155 -29.90 -5.73 15.46
N GLU A 156 -28.60 -5.49 15.65
CA GLU A 156 -27.91 -5.90 16.87
C GLU A 156 -28.37 -5.09 18.10
N SER A 157 -28.61 -3.79 17.92
CA SER A 157 -29.21 -2.92 18.94
C SER A 157 -30.60 -3.43 19.36
N ASP A 158 -31.43 -3.82 18.40
CA ASP A 158 -32.77 -4.35 18.68
C ASP A 158 -32.72 -5.74 19.35
N LYS A 159 -31.81 -6.62 18.94
CA LYS A 159 -31.55 -7.89 19.65
C LYS A 159 -31.09 -7.65 21.09
N GLN A 160 -30.23 -6.67 21.32
CA GLN A 160 -29.76 -6.31 22.66
C GLN A 160 -30.90 -5.75 23.52
N LYS A 161 -31.73 -4.86 22.98
CA LYS A 161 -32.95 -4.38 23.65
C LYS A 161 -33.90 -5.52 23.97
N GLN A 162 -34.11 -6.47 23.05
CA GLN A 162 -34.94 -7.65 23.30
C GLN A 162 -34.34 -8.55 24.39
N ARG A 163 -33.02 -8.75 24.41
CA ARG A 163 -32.32 -9.48 25.48
C ARG A 163 -32.51 -8.79 26.83
N LEU A 164 -32.36 -7.47 26.88
CA LEU A 164 -32.61 -6.69 28.10
C LEU A 164 -34.07 -6.75 28.54
N GLN A 165 -35.03 -6.71 27.61
CA GLN A 165 -36.45 -6.86 27.92
C GLN A 165 -36.77 -8.25 28.45
N ARG A 166 -36.21 -9.31 27.86
CA ARG A 166 -36.31 -10.69 28.36
C ARG A 166 -35.68 -10.83 29.74
N GLN A 167 -34.53 -10.19 29.98
CA GLN A 167 -33.89 -10.16 31.30
C GLN A 167 -34.73 -9.39 32.32
N LYS A 168 -35.34 -8.26 31.95
CA LYS A 168 -36.27 -7.50 32.81
C LYS A 168 -37.52 -8.33 33.13
N ALA A 169 -38.08 -9.05 32.16
CA ALA A 169 -39.21 -9.97 32.35
C ALA A 169 -38.83 -11.22 33.19
N ALA A 170 -37.59 -11.68 33.08
CA ALA A 170 -37.06 -12.77 33.93
C ALA A 170 -36.77 -12.26 35.36
N ARG A 171 -36.29 -11.03 35.51
CA ARG A 171 -36.04 -10.37 36.81
C ARG A 171 -37.31 -9.91 37.50
N SER A 172 -38.39 -9.59 36.77
CA SER A 172 -39.68 -9.21 37.36
C SER A 172 -40.40 -10.36 38.08
N GLY A 173 -39.78 -11.55 38.21
CA GLY A 173 -40.08 -12.53 39.26
C GLY A 173 -41.41 -13.28 39.14
N LEU A 174 -42.35 -12.80 38.32
CA LEU A 174 -43.70 -13.36 38.20
C LEU A 174 -43.74 -14.78 37.62
N SER A 175 -42.80 -15.15 36.74
CA SER A 175 -42.72 -16.53 36.22
C SER A 175 -42.08 -17.50 37.20
N ASN A 176 -41.08 -17.03 37.98
CA ASN A 176 -40.45 -17.83 39.02
C ASN A 176 -41.37 -18.00 40.24
N ILE A 177 -42.23 -17.04 40.57
CA ILE A 177 -43.24 -17.16 41.64
C ILE A 177 -44.29 -18.22 41.26
N LYS A 178 -44.81 -18.21 40.02
CA LYS A 178 -45.75 -19.26 39.57
C LYS A 178 -45.08 -20.64 39.51
N LYS A 179 -43.81 -20.72 39.10
CA LYS A 179 -43.06 -21.98 39.08
C LYS A 179 -42.73 -22.48 40.48
N LEU A 180 -42.39 -21.58 41.41
CA LEU A 180 -42.24 -21.88 42.85
C LEU A 180 -43.56 -22.39 43.43
N GLN A 181 -44.68 -21.72 43.15
CA GLN A 181 -46.00 -22.17 43.61
C GLN A 181 -46.36 -23.55 43.05
N SER A 182 -46.09 -23.81 41.77
CA SER A 182 -46.31 -25.15 41.19
C SER A 182 -45.38 -26.22 41.80
N LEU A 183 -44.15 -25.86 42.16
CA LEU A 183 -43.20 -26.77 42.80
C LEU A 183 -43.53 -27.00 44.27
N THR A 184 -44.08 -26.01 44.98
CA THR A 184 -44.55 -26.17 46.36
C THR A 184 -45.80 -27.05 46.40
N SER A 185 -46.76 -26.85 45.49
CA SER A 185 -47.93 -27.74 45.38
C SER A 185 -47.53 -29.16 45.01
N ARG A 186 -46.60 -29.34 44.06
CA ARG A 186 -46.07 -30.66 43.71
C ARG A 186 -45.27 -31.30 44.84
N LYS A 187 -44.55 -30.50 45.65
CA LYS A 187 -43.87 -30.99 46.86
C LYS A 187 -44.87 -31.48 47.90
N GLU A 188 -45.99 -30.78 48.09
CA GLU A 188 -47.05 -31.21 49.00
C GLU A 188 -47.75 -32.49 48.52
N GLU A 189 -48.03 -32.61 47.21
CA GLU A 189 -48.59 -33.83 46.62
C GLU A 189 -47.63 -35.02 46.76
N LEU A 190 -46.34 -34.82 46.47
CA LEU A 190 -45.33 -35.86 46.65
C LEU A 190 -45.13 -36.21 48.13
N SER A 191 -45.22 -35.24 49.03
CA SER A 191 -45.17 -35.49 50.47
C SER A 191 -46.35 -36.33 50.94
N LYS A 192 -47.57 -36.06 50.43
CA LYS A 192 -48.78 -36.85 50.73
C LYS A 192 -48.67 -38.26 50.15
N SER A 193 -48.20 -38.39 48.92
CA SER A 193 -47.98 -39.71 48.29
C SER A 193 -46.87 -40.50 49.00
N ALA A 194 -45.83 -39.85 49.51
CA ALA A 194 -44.80 -40.50 50.30
C ALA A 194 -45.35 -41.01 51.65
N THR A 195 -46.17 -40.21 52.34
CA THR A 195 -46.82 -40.66 53.58
C THR A 195 -47.81 -41.79 53.34
N GLU A 196 -48.56 -41.76 52.24
CA GLU A 196 -49.46 -42.85 51.85
C GLU A 196 -48.68 -44.13 51.53
N LEU A 197 -47.53 -44.03 50.86
CA LEU A 197 -46.66 -45.18 50.61
C LEU A 197 -46.07 -45.75 51.91
N ASP A 198 -45.68 -44.90 52.85
CA ASP A 198 -45.21 -45.34 54.17
C ASP A 198 -46.33 -46.06 54.96
N GLU A 199 -47.56 -45.57 54.90
CA GLU A 199 -48.73 -46.24 55.49
C GLU A 199 -48.99 -47.61 54.86
N VAL A 200 -48.90 -47.72 53.54
CA VAL A 200 -49.05 -49.00 52.81
C VAL A 200 -47.90 -49.95 53.13
N ILE A 201 -46.67 -49.44 53.28
CA ILE A 201 -45.52 -50.26 53.69
C ILE A 201 -45.74 -50.80 55.11
N GLU A 202 -46.21 -49.96 56.04
CA GLU A 202 -46.52 -50.39 57.41
C GLU A 202 -47.72 -51.34 57.48
N GLU A 203 -48.72 -51.19 56.61
CA GLU A 203 -49.81 -52.15 56.45
C GLU A 203 -49.29 -53.48 55.89
N LYS A 204 -48.45 -53.45 54.85
CA LYS A 204 -47.83 -54.67 54.30
C LYS A 204 -46.89 -55.35 55.28
N ARG A 205 -46.17 -54.58 56.10
CA ARG A 205 -45.36 -55.11 57.21
C ARG A 205 -46.24 -55.77 58.27
N ARG A 206 -47.37 -55.16 58.64
CA ARG A 206 -48.36 -55.76 59.55
C ARG A 206 -48.99 -57.02 58.98
N GLU A 207 -49.38 -57.01 57.71
CA GLU A 207 -49.88 -58.19 57.00
C GLU A 207 -48.83 -59.30 56.94
N PHE A 208 -47.58 -58.96 56.65
CA PHE A 208 -46.48 -59.91 56.63
C PHE A 208 -46.21 -60.49 58.02
N HIS A 209 -46.27 -59.66 59.06
CA HIS A 209 -46.13 -60.10 60.45
C HIS A 209 -47.30 -61.00 60.87
N ALA A 210 -48.53 -60.67 60.48
CA ALA A 210 -49.71 -61.50 60.71
C ALA A 210 -49.65 -62.82 59.91
N LEU A 211 -49.10 -62.81 58.70
CA LEU A 211 -48.83 -64.02 57.93
C LEU A 211 -47.71 -64.87 58.55
N LEU A 212 -46.67 -64.25 59.12
CA LEU A 212 -45.63 -64.95 59.88
C LEU A 212 -46.21 -65.57 61.15
N GLU A 213 -47.07 -64.87 61.89
CA GLU A 213 -47.78 -65.45 63.04
C GLU A 213 -48.72 -66.58 62.62
N LYS A 214 -49.50 -66.41 61.54
CA LYS A 214 -50.35 -67.48 61.00
C LYS A 214 -49.52 -68.67 60.51
N ALA A 215 -48.36 -68.43 59.89
CA ALA A 215 -47.45 -69.49 59.46
C ALA A 215 -46.79 -70.19 60.66
N ASN A 216 -46.43 -69.46 61.72
CA ASN A 216 -45.88 -70.02 62.94
C ASN A 216 -46.94 -70.84 63.71
N ASN A 217 -48.18 -70.36 63.78
CA ASN A 217 -49.31 -71.10 64.37
C ASN A 217 -49.77 -72.29 63.51
N ASN A 218 -49.68 -72.20 62.18
CA ASN A 218 -49.94 -73.32 61.27
C ASN A 218 -48.80 -74.35 61.24
N ASN A 219 -47.58 -74.00 61.67
CA ASN A 219 -46.48 -74.95 61.81
C ASN A 219 -46.57 -75.79 63.10
N SER A 220 -47.36 -75.36 64.09
CA SER A 220 -47.65 -76.15 65.31
C SER A 220 -48.84 -77.10 65.16
N ASN A 221 -49.73 -76.89 64.17
CA ASN A 221 -50.96 -77.68 63.99
C ASN A 221 -51.20 -78.07 62.52
N ASN A 222 -50.21 -78.64 61.83
CA ASN A 222 -50.49 -79.53 60.70
C ASN A 222 -49.27 -80.33 60.24
N SER A 223 -48.87 -81.29 61.07
CA SER A 223 -48.38 -82.55 60.53
C SER A 223 -49.58 -83.33 59.98
N ARG A 224 -49.74 -83.30 58.64
CA ARG A 224 -50.62 -84.13 57.77
C ARG A 224 -51.61 -83.31 56.94
N SER A 225 -51.21 -82.96 55.74
CA SER A 225 -51.95 -83.38 54.54
C SER A 225 -51.23 -82.89 53.29
N SER A 226 -50.93 -83.86 52.44
CA SER A 226 -50.58 -83.70 51.06
C SER A 226 -51.68 -83.00 50.26
N GLN A 227 -51.30 -82.52 49.08
CA GLN A 227 -52.17 -82.41 47.90
C GLN A 227 -52.92 -81.07 47.78
N PHE A 228 -52.30 -80.08 47.15
CA PHE A 228 -52.87 -79.33 46.02
C PHE A 228 -51.74 -78.55 45.33
N GLY A 229 -51.47 -78.92 44.09
CA GLY A 229 -50.50 -78.27 43.23
C GLY A 229 -51.11 -77.17 42.38
N SER A 230 -50.19 -76.40 41.78
CA SER A 230 -50.35 -75.79 40.46
C SER A 230 -51.14 -74.49 40.35
N ALA A 231 -50.54 -73.36 40.75
CA ALA A 231 -50.88 -72.04 40.18
C ALA A 231 -49.82 -70.92 40.32
N ASN A 232 -48.68 -71.13 41.00
CA ASN A 232 -47.74 -70.03 41.33
C ASN A 232 -46.36 -70.08 40.62
N LYS A 233 -46.28 -70.68 39.43
CA LYS A 233 -45.02 -70.79 38.66
C LYS A 233 -44.88 -69.82 37.47
N ARG A 234 -45.85 -68.96 37.20
CA ARG A 234 -45.81 -68.03 36.04
C ARG A 234 -45.49 -66.56 36.37
N LEU A 235 -45.51 -66.12 37.63
CA LEU A 235 -45.10 -64.74 38.00
C LEU A 235 -43.65 -64.59 38.46
N ARG A 236 -42.91 -65.67 38.74
CA ARG A 236 -41.49 -65.60 39.13
C ARG A 236 -40.49 -65.54 37.96
N LYS A 237 -40.95 -65.63 36.70
CA LYS A 237 -40.06 -65.63 35.53
C LYS A 237 -39.80 -64.24 34.93
N ASN A 238 -40.60 -63.22 35.25
CA ASN A 238 -40.43 -61.86 34.73
C ASN A 238 -39.56 -60.94 35.60
N THR A 239 -39.50 -61.14 36.92
CA THR A 239 -38.66 -60.32 37.80
C THR A 239 -37.17 -60.44 37.49
N ASN A 240 -36.72 -61.62 37.08
CA ASN A 240 -35.31 -61.85 36.73
C ASN A 240 -34.88 -61.22 35.40
N HIS A 241 -35.82 -60.90 34.50
CA HIS A 241 -35.50 -60.21 33.25
C HIS A 241 -35.35 -58.70 33.49
N GLU A 242 -36.26 -58.13 34.29
CA GLU A 242 -36.25 -56.71 34.63
C GLU A 242 -35.02 -56.32 35.48
N SER A 243 -34.62 -57.16 36.44
CA SER A 243 -33.38 -56.94 37.19
C SER A 243 -32.12 -57.00 36.32
N LYS A 244 -32.10 -57.86 35.28
CA LYS A 244 -30.97 -57.93 34.34
C LYS A 244 -30.92 -56.70 33.42
N GLU A 245 -32.07 -56.21 32.97
CA GLU A 245 -32.14 -55.01 32.13
C GLU A 245 -31.75 -53.74 32.91
N LEU A 246 -32.19 -53.62 34.18
CA LEU A 246 -31.77 -52.53 35.05
C LEU A 246 -30.27 -52.58 35.32
N HIS A 247 -29.71 -53.77 35.56
CA HIS A 247 -28.27 -53.91 35.78
C HIS A 247 -27.46 -53.52 34.54
N GLN A 248 -27.94 -53.90 33.34
CA GLN A 248 -27.32 -53.49 32.07
C GLN A 248 -27.35 -51.96 31.88
N LYS A 249 -28.50 -51.32 32.13
CA LYS A 249 -28.63 -49.85 32.06
C LYS A 249 -27.73 -49.13 33.06
N GLU A 250 -27.54 -49.69 34.25
CA GLU A 250 -26.63 -49.15 35.25
C GLU A 250 -25.17 -49.29 34.83
N GLU A 251 -24.79 -50.42 34.24
CA GLU A 251 -23.44 -50.65 33.72
C GLU A 251 -23.12 -49.71 32.55
N ASP A 252 -24.06 -49.49 31.63
CA ASP A 252 -23.90 -48.56 30.52
C ASP A 252 -23.81 -47.11 31.00
N ARG A 253 -24.62 -46.71 31.99
CA ARG A 253 -24.46 -45.40 32.66
C ARG A 253 -23.08 -45.26 33.30
N LYS A 254 -22.57 -46.31 33.94
CA LYS A 254 -21.26 -46.28 34.60
C LYS A 254 -20.13 -46.13 33.57
N LYS A 255 -20.22 -46.82 32.43
CA LYS A 255 -19.27 -46.67 31.30
C LYS A 255 -19.30 -45.27 30.72
N GLU A 256 -20.48 -44.70 30.52
CA GLU A 256 -20.63 -43.34 29.99
C GLU A 256 -20.10 -42.27 30.95
N VAL A 257 -20.31 -42.43 32.26
CA VAL A 257 -19.71 -41.54 33.27
C VAL A 257 -18.19 -41.66 33.27
N ALA A 258 -17.64 -42.87 33.13
CA ALA A 258 -16.19 -43.06 33.04
C ALA A 258 -15.59 -42.37 31.79
N ARG A 259 -16.27 -42.47 30.64
CA ARG A 259 -15.86 -41.79 29.39
C ARG A 259 -15.84 -40.27 29.56
N ARG A 260 -16.90 -39.67 30.13
CA ARG A 260 -16.95 -38.22 30.40
C ARG A 260 -15.87 -37.77 31.38
N ASN A 261 -15.58 -38.57 32.41
CA ASN A 261 -14.51 -38.25 33.35
C ASN A 261 -13.13 -38.27 32.68
N GLN A 262 -12.87 -39.20 31.76
CA GLN A 262 -11.63 -39.23 30.98
C GLN A 262 -11.50 -38.03 30.02
N GLU A 263 -12.61 -37.54 29.47
CA GLU A 263 -12.61 -36.34 28.64
C GLU A 263 -12.32 -35.08 29.47
N LEU A 264 -12.93 -34.98 30.65
CA LEU A 264 -12.67 -33.88 31.59
C LEU A 264 -11.20 -33.82 32.05
N THR A 265 -10.54 -34.96 32.25
CA THR A 265 -9.11 -34.97 32.61
C THR A 265 -8.23 -34.48 31.45
N ARG A 266 -8.52 -34.87 30.20
CA ARG A 266 -7.83 -34.35 29.01
C ARG A 266 -8.00 -32.85 28.84
N ILE A 267 -9.21 -32.32 29.08
CA ILE A 267 -9.48 -30.89 29.01
C ILE A 267 -8.69 -30.14 30.10
N ARG A 268 -8.68 -30.65 31.34
CA ARG A 268 -7.90 -30.06 32.44
C ARG A 268 -6.41 -30.01 32.12
N GLN A 269 -5.86 -31.08 31.55
CA GLN A 269 -4.46 -31.13 31.14
C GLN A 269 -4.14 -30.08 30.08
N LYS A 270 -4.95 -29.97 29.01
CA LYS A 270 -4.78 -28.91 27.99
C LYS A 270 -4.86 -27.49 28.55
N ILE A 271 -5.69 -27.27 29.57
CA ILE A 271 -5.79 -25.97 30.25
C ILE A 271 -4.49 -25.68 31.00
N GLU A 272 -3.92 -26.67 31.68
CA GLU A 272 -2.67 -26.51 32.42
C GLU A 272 -1.48 -26.29 31.50
N ASP A 273 -1.35 -27.07 30.42
CA ASP A 273 -0.30 -26.88 29.41
C ASP A 273 -0.33 -25.44 28.84
N LYS A 274 -1.53 -24.93 28.53
CA LYS A 274 -1.68 -23.54 28.07
C LYS A 274 -1.31 -22.51 29.12
N ARG A 275 -1.63 -22.77 30.39
CA ARG A 275 -1.24 -21.88 31.51
C ARG A 275 0.27 -21.88 31.70
N GLU A 276 0.92 -23.01 31.56
CA GLU A 276 2.39 -23.11 31.59
C GLU A 276 3.02 -22.37 30.43
N SER A 277 2.52 -22.52 29.19
CA SER A 277 3.02 -21.73 28.05
C SER A 277 2.89 -20.23 28.28
N ILE A 278 1.76 -19.77 28.84
CA ILE A 278 1.58 -18.35 29.21
C ILE A 278 2.56 -17.93 30.31
N ARG A 279 2.80 -18.81 31.31
CA ARG A 279 3.77 -18.54 32.37
C ARG A 279 5.19 -18.46 31.82
N GLN A 280 5.57 -19.34 30.91
CA GLN A 280 6.88 -19.33 30.23
C GLN A 280 7.08 -18.07 29.39
N LEU A 281 6.05 -17.62 28.66
CA LEU A 281 6.10 -16.37 27.91
C LEU A 281 6.24 -15.15 28.84
N ARG A 282 5.58 -15.16 30.01
CA ARG A 282 5.71 -14.10 31.01
C ARG A 282 7.01 -14.15 31.80
N SER A 283 7.57 -15.33 32.02
CA SER A 283 8.79 -15.53 32.80
C SER A 283 10.05 -15.48 31.95
N LYS A 284 9.95 -15.19 30.65
CA LYS A 284 11.09 -14.85 29.80
C LYS A 284 11.32 -13.35 30.03
N PRO A 285 12.16 -12.94 31.01
CA PRO A 285 12.46 -11.53 31.17
C PRO A 285 13.00 -11.03 29.85
N GLU A 286 12.42 -9.93 29.36
CA GLU A 286 12.97 -9.11 28.29
C GLU A 286 14.33 -8.58 28.76
N SER A 287 15.36 -9.41 28.76
CA SER A 287 16.74 -8.96 28.80
C SER A 287 17.06 -8.41 27.41
N PHE A 288 16.49 -7.22 27.13
CA PHE A 288 16.95 -6.33 26.08
C PHE A 288 18.33 -5.79 26.50
N ASN A 289 19.35 -6.64 26.37
CA ASN A 289 20.69 -6.14 26.11
C ASN A 289 20.69 -5.73 24.64
N ILE A 290 20.37 -4.47 24.37
CA ILE A 290 20.59 -3.83 23.08
C ILE A 290 22.11 -3.78 22.88
N PRO A 291 22.69 -4.57 21.96
CA PRO A 291 24.03 -4.28 21.50
C PRO A 291 23.89 -3.02 20.63
N ASN A 292 24.56 -1.94 21.01
CA ASN A 292 24.74 -0.78 20.15
C ASN A 292 25.44 -1.25 18.88
N ASN A 293 24.67 -1.58 17.83
CA ASN A 293 25.18 -1.88 16.51
C ASN A 293 24.81 -0.71 15.59
N PRO A 294 25.73 0.24 15.37
CA PRO A 294 25.50 1.36 14.48
C PRO A 294 25.74 0.88 13.04
N GLY A 295 24.67 0.41 12.39
CA GLY A 295 24.69 0.07 10.97
C GLY A 295 24.08 -1.30 10.69
N GLY A 296 22.86 -1.32 10.17
CA GLY A 296 22.21 -2.56 9.73
C GLY A 296 20.69 -2.43 9.64
N GLN A 297 20.24 -2.23 8.41
CA GLN A 297 18.87 -2.13 7.89
C GLN A 297 17.80 -3.05 8.52
N ASP A 298 16.62 -2.45 8.68
CA ASP A 298 15.28 -2.96 8.31
C ASP A 298 14.81 -4.30 8.85
N GLY A 299 14.76 -4.39 10.19
CA GLY A 299 13.75 -5.19 10.87
C GLY A 299 12.63 -4.28 11.39
N PHE A 300 11.51 -4.17 10.65
CA PHE A 300 10.33 -3.43 11.11
C PHE A 300 9.76 -4.13 12.35
N ASN A 301 10.11 -3.63 13.53
CA ASN A 301 9.60 -4.13 14.80
C ASN A 301 8.20 -3.49 14.99
N PRO A 302 7.09 -4.26 15.07
CA PRO A 302 5.72 -3.75 15.04
C PRO A 302 5.30 -3.18 16.41
N THR A 303 6.18 -2.42 17.02
CA THR A 303 5.91 -1.64 18.23
C THR A 303 6.39 -0.23 17.92
N VAL A 304 5.76 0.42 16.95
CA VAL A 304 5.93 1.88 16.82
C VAL A 304 5.50 2.46 18.17
N PRO A 305 6.42 3.00 18.97
CA PRO A 305 6.12 3.39 20.32
C PRO A 305 5.05 4.48 20.28
N TRP A 306 4.13 4.43 21.23
CA TRP A 306 3.09 5.44 21.49
C TRP A 306 3.58 6.91 21.40
N ALA A 307 4.88 7.13 21.52
CA ALA A 307 5.56 8.40 21.26
C ALA A 307 5.28 9.01 19.88
N MET A 308 5.03 8.22 18.83
CA MET A 308 4.77 8.79 17.49
C MET A 308 3.40 9.49 17.39
N TYR A 309 2.46 9.15 18.28
CA TYR A 309 1.12 9.75 18.32
C TYR A 309 0.89 10.62 19.56
N SER A 310 1.91 10.84 20.40
CA SER A 310 1.77 11.66 21.61
C SER A 310 1.38 13.09 21.25
N ASP A 311 1.88 13.61 20.14
CA ASP A 311 1.61 14.97 19.69
C ASP A 311 0.17 15.15 19.24
N HIS A 312 -0.40 14.15 18.57
CA HIS A 312 -1.83 14.15 18.22
C HIS A 312 -2.72 14.03 19.46
N HIS A 313 -2.35 13.22 20.44
CA HIS A 313 -3.09 13.13 21.70
C HIS A 313 -3.03 14.45 22.49
N ASN A 314 -1.86 15.08 22.55
CA ASN A 314 -1.67 16.36 23.23
C ASN A 314 -2.41 17.50 22.51
N SER A 315 -2.39 17.51 21.18
CA SER A 315 -3.13 18.47 20.36
C SER A 315 -4.64 18.31 20.54
N LEU A 316 -5.16 17.08 20.55
CA LEU A 316 -6.58 16.83 20.83
C LEU A 316 -6.96 17.27 22.24
N GLY A 317 -6.08 17.02 23.22
CA GLY A 317 -6.26 17.47 24.60
C GLY A 317 -6.31 19.00 24.72
N GLN A 318 -5.46 19.71 23.98
CA GLN A 318 -5.48 21.18 23.94
C GLN A 318 -6.76 21.72 23.31
N VAL A 319 -7.19 21.18 22.17
CA VAL A 319 -8.43 21.62 21.50
C VAL A 319 -9.66 21.41 22.40
N LEU A 320 -9.70 20.31 23.15
CA LEU A 320 -10.78 20.05 24.12
C LEU A 320 -10.79 21.04 25.29
N GLN A 321 -9.62 21.50 25.73
CA GLN A 321 -9.50 22.49 26.80
C GLN A 321 -9.81 23.92 26.33
N THR A 322 -9.52 24.26 25.08
CA THR A 322 -9.76 25.62 24.56
C THR A 322 -11.18 25.84 24.06
N ASP A 323 -11.78 24.84 23.42
CA ASP A 323 -12.99 25.07 22.61
C ASP A 323 -14.28 24.57 23.25
N LEU A 324 -14.23 23.52 24.09
CA LEU A 324 -15.40 23.09 24.85
C LEU A 324 -15.41 23.80 26.22
N TRP A 325 -16.30 24.78 26.37
CA TRP A 325 -16.61 25.43 27.64
C TRP A 325 -17.36 24.45 28.57
N VAL A 326 -16.66 23.43 29.07
CA VAL A 326 -17.20 22.45 29.99
C VAL A 326 -17.29 23.06 31.39
N ASP A 327 -18.48 23.07 31.96
CA ASP A 327 -18.70 23.50 33.35
C ASP A 327 -17.86 22.63 34.30
N SER A 328 -17.13 23.24 35.25
CA SER A 328 -16.10 22.57 36.07
C SER A 328 -16.62 21.37 36.89
N ARG A 329 -17.94 21.24 37.02
CA ARG A 329 -18.59 20.15 37.75
C ARG A 329 -18.70 18.86 36.92
N ASP A 330 -18.77 18.99 35.59
CA ASP A 330 -18.95 17.85 34.69
C ASP A 330 -17.64 17.38 34.03
N THR A 331 -16.53 18.08 34.28
CA THR A 331 -15.21 17.80 33.69
C THR A 331 -14.82 16.32 33.78
N ARG A 332 -15.07 15.67 34.93
CA ARG A 332 -14.77 14.24 35.11
C ARG A 332 -15.59 13.30 34.22
N ILE A 333 -16.86 13.66 33.95
CA ILE A 333 -17.74 12.86 33.09
C ILE A 333 -17.28 12.98 31.65
N TYR A 334 -16.88 14.18 31.22
CA TYR A 334 -16.32 14.40 29.88
C TYR A 334 -14.95 13.76 29.72
N GLU A 335 -14.07 13.82 30.71
CA GLU A 335 -12.78 13.13 30.69
C GLU A 335 -12.94 11.62 30.54
N ASP A 336 -13.86 11.00 31.28
CA ASP A 336 -14.12 9.55 31.18
C ASP A 336 -14.79 9.19 29.84
N ALA A 337 -15.72 10.01 29.35
CA ALA A 337 -16.34 9.81 28.03
C ALA A 337 -15.31 9.94 26.90
N PHE A 338 -14.45 10.95 26.99
CA PHE A 338 -13.37 11.18 26.04
C PHE A 338 -12.35 10.04 26.06
N ALA A 339 -11.91 9.60 27.24
CA ALA A 339 -11.01 8.46 27.41
C ALA A 339 -11.59 7.18 26.80
N ARG A 340 -12.91 6.96 26.88
CA ARG A 340 -13.57 5.81 26.23
C ARG A 340 -13.59 5.93 24.71
N VAL A 341 -13.86 7.13 24.17
CA VAL A 341 -13.88 7.37 22.73
C VAL A 341 -12.48 7.25 22.14
N THR A 342 -11.46 7.86 22.77
CA THR A 342 -10.06 7.72 22.34
C THR A 342 -9.59 6.28 22.44
N ALA A 343 -9.90 5.56 23.52
CA ALA A 343 -9.58 4.14 23.62
C ALA A 343 -10.27 3.29 22.54
N SER A 344 -11.50 3.63 22.15
CA SER A 344 -12.21 2.95 21.05
C SER A 344 -11.56 3.24 19.70
N TYR A 345 -11.27 4.51 19.41
CA TYR A 345 -10.60 4.92 18.18
C TYR A 345 -9.21 4.27 18.04
N LEU A 346 -8.44 4.24 19.13
CA LEU A 346 -7.13 3.61 19.16
C LEU A 346 -7.20 2.09 18.92
N ARG A 347 -8.22 1.40 19.46
CA ARG A 347 -8.44 -0.02 19.14
C ARG A 347 -8.77 -0.25 17.68
N GLU A 348 -9.51 0.67 17.06
CA GLU A 348 -9.82 0.58 15.64
C GLU A 348 -8.58 0.84 14.77
N LEU A 349 -7.76 1.83 15.13
CA LEU A 349 -6.47 2.07 14.48
C LEU A 349 -5.54 0.87 14.61
N ASP A 350 -5.41 0.27 15.80
CA ASP A 350 -4.62 -0.95 16.01
C ASP A 350 -5.16 -2.12 15.17
N SER A 351 -6.48 -2.26 15.07
CA SER A 351 -7.09 -3.26 14.19
C SER A 351 -6.82 -2.99 12.71
N ARG A 352 -6.69 -1.73 12.26
CA ARG A 352 -6.34 -1.39 10.88
C ARG A 352 -4.85 -1.63 10.63
N GLN A 353 -3.99 -1.19 11.55
CA GLN A 353 -2.55 -1.42 11.49
C GLN A 353 -2.21 -2.91 11.44
N THR A 354 -2.82 -3.72 12.29
CA THR A 354 -2.60 -5.18 12.27
C THR A 354 -3.11 -5.86 11.00
N LYS A 355 -4.07 -5.27 10.27
CA LYS A 355 -4.47 -5.75 8.94
C LYS A 355 -3.45 -5.36 7.89
N THR A 356 -3.03 -4.10 7.85
CA THR A 356 -2.00 -3.63 6.91
C THR A 356 -0.68 -4.37 7.11
N ASP A 357 -0.28 -4.64 8.36
CA ASP A 357 0.93 -5.41 8.67
C ASP A 357 0.81 -6.87 8.19
N LYS A 358 -0.37 -7.47 8.27
CA LYS A 358 -0.60 -8.84 7.73
C LYS A 358 -0.52 -8.85 6.21
N GLU A 359 -1.18 -7.90 5.55
CA GLU A 359 -1.15 -7.76 4.10
C GLU A 359 0.28 -7.50 3.60
N LEU A 360 1.04 -6.64 4.27
CA LEU A 360 2.43 -6.38 3.96
C LEU A 360 3.29 -7.64 4.12
N ASN A 361 3.12 -8.38 5.23
CA ASN A 361 3.83 -9.65 5.45
C ASN A 361 3.48 -10.73 4.42
N GLU A 362 2.21 -10.82 4.00
CA GLU A 362 1.78 -11.71 2.93
C GLU A 362 2.41 -11.32 1.60
N LEU A 363 2.43 -10.03 1.26
CA LEU A 363 3.07 -9.51 0.07
C LEU A 363 4.59 -9.79 0.07
N THR A 364 5.27 -9.61 1.21
CA THR A 364 6.70 -9.94 1.36
C THR A 364 6.95 -11.43 1.16
N ARG A 365 6.10 -12.31 1.70
CA ARG A 365 6.21 -13.77 1.49
C ARG A 365 6.00 -14.14 0.03
N ASP A 366 4.98 -13.59 -0.61
CA ASP A 366 4.70 -13.85 -2.03
C ASP A 366 5.82 -13.33 -2.93
N LYS A 367 6.37 -12.15 -2.64
CA LYS A 367 7.56 -11.61 -3.31
C LYS A 367 8.74 -12.56 -3.16
N SER A 368 9.03 -13.04 -1.94
CA SER A 368 10.12 -14.00 -1.70
C SER A 368 9.95 -15.32 -2.45
N MET A 369 8.71 -15.83 -2.54
CA MET A 369 8.39 -17.05 -3.25
C MET A 369 8.56 -16.87 -4.77
N LYS A 370 8.06 -15.77 -5.33
CA LYS A 370 8.21 -15.42 -6.76
C LYS A 370 9.69 -15.22 -7.14
N LEU A 371 10.46 -14.53 -6.30
CA LEU A 371 11.91 -14.37 -6.48
C LEU A 371 12.63 -15.74 -6.46
N SER A 372 12.24 -16.65 -5.56
CA SER A 372 12.80 -18.01 -5.53
C SER A 372 12.47 -18.82 -6.79
N GLN A 373 11.23 -18.72 -7.30
CA GLN A 373 10.82 -19.36 -8.56
C GLN A 373 11.59 -18.79 -9.75
N MET A 374 11.68 -17.46 -9.84
CA MET A 374 12.44 -16.76 -10.87
C MET A 374 13.91 -17.16 -10.82
N ARG A 375 14.50 -17.24 -9.61
CA ARG A 375 15.87 -17.73 -9.40
C ARG A 375 16.09 -19.13 -9.96
N ASN A 376 15.14 -20.04 -9.76
CA ASN A 376 15.22 -21.39 -10.31
C ASN A 376 15.10 -21.39 -11.84
N LEU A 377 14.21 -20.57 -12.41
CA LEU A 377 14.06 -20.43 -13.86
C LEU A 377 15.32 -19.84 -14.52
N CYS A 378 15.90 -18.77 -13.96
CA CYS A 378 17.13 -18.16 -14.47
C CYS A 378 18.30 -19.15 -14.46
N LYS A 379 18.43 -19.96 -13.40
CA LYS A 379 19.46 -21.01 -13.32
C LYS A 379 19.25 -22.13 -14.34
N GLN A 380 18.01 -22.47 -14.67
CA GLN A 380 17.69 -23.49 -15.66
C GLN A 380 17.89 -23.00 -17.10
N LEU A 381 17.50 -21.75 -17.39
CA LEU A 381 17.60 -21.16 -18.73
C LEU A 381 19.05 -20.77 -19.09
N PHE A 382 19.85 -20.36 -18.09
CA PHE A 382 21.22 -19.86 -18.30
C PHE A 382 22.20 -20.59 -17.38
N PRO A 383 22.52 -21.88 -17.65
CA PRO A 383 23.46 -22.64 -16.84
C PRO A 383 24.92 -22.22 -17.03
N GLU A 384 25.22 -21.44 -18.07
CA GLU A 384 26.59 -21.06 -18.44
C GLU A 384 27.07 -19.77 -17.74
N GLU A 385 28.37 -19.74 -17.42
CA GLU A 385 29.15 -18.52 -17.10
C GLU A 385 28.57 -17.61 -16.01
N ASN A 386 27.91 -18.17 -14.99
CA ASN A 386 27.27 -17.43 -13.89
C ASN A 386 26.19 -16.41 -14.34
N ILE A 387 25.81 -16.38 -15.62
CA ILE A 387 24.83 -15.44 -16.18
C ILE A 387 23.50 -15.55 -15.42
N GLY A 388 23.05 -16.78 -15.17
CA GLY A 388 21.84 -17.03 -14.39
C GLY A 388 21.92 -16.52 -12.94
N GLN A 389 23.10 -16.49 -12.32
CA GLN A 389 23.26 -15.94 -10.96
C GLN A 389 23.25 -14.42 -10.96
N THR A 390 24.01 -13.79 -11.87
CA THR A 390 24.04 -12.34 -12.03
C THR A 390 22.66 -11.79 -12.38
N MET A 391 21.94 -12.44 -13.30
CA MET A 391 20.58 -12.03 -13.69
C MET A 391 19.61 -12.05 -12.50
N VAL A 392 19.71 -13.07 -11.65
CA VAL A 392 18.91 -13.14 -10.43
C VAL A 392 19.26 -12.00 -9.48
N ARG A 393 20.55 -11.72 -9.27
CA ARG A 393 20.97 -10.66 -8.36
C ARG A 393 20.53 -9.28 -8.86
N VAL A 394 20.65 -9.00 -10.17
CA VAL A 394 20.15 -7.77 -10.78
C VAL A 394 18.63 -7.62 -10.58
N LEU A 395 17.87 -8.70 -10.77
CA LEU A 395 16.42 -8.66 -10.56
C LEU A 395 16.03 -8.53 -9.08
N GLU A 396 16.79 -9.14 -8.16
CA GLU A 396 16.60 -8.96 -6.72
C GLU A 396 16.80 -7.51 -6.31
N LEU A 397 17.90 -6.90 -6.74
CA LEU A 397 18.16 -5.49 -6.47
C LEU A 397 17.05 -4.62 -7.06
N LEU A 398 16.65 -4.86 -8.31
CA LEU A 398 15.59 -4.06 -8.96
C LEU A 398 14.27 -4.17 -8.19
N VAL A 399 13.97 -5.35 -7.65
CA VAL A 399 12.74 -5.58 -6.88
C VAL A 399 12.87 -5.04 -5.44
N GLU A 400 14.08 -4.95 -4.88
CA GLU A 400 14.36 -4.34 -3.56
C GLU A 400 14.34 -2.81 -3.61
N SER A 401 14.69 -2.21 -4.75
CA SER A 401 14.59 -0.77 -4.96
C SER A 401 13.15 -0.26 -4.86
N PRO A 402 12.87 0.81 -4.08
CA PRO A 402 11.51 1.32 -3.88
C PRO A 402 10.87 1.83 -5.18
N MET A 403 11.68 2.33 -6.12
CA MET A 403 11.21 2.86 -7.41
C MET A 403 11.32 1.83 -8.54
N SER A 404 11.77 0.60 -8.26
CA SER A 404 12.12 -0.38 -9.30
C SER A 404 13.13 0.14 -10.32
N GLU A 405 14.00 1.04 -9.85
CA GLU A 405 15.05 1.74 -10.59
C GLU A 405 16.37 1.58 -9.89
N ILE A 406 17.43 1.34 -10.66
CA ILE A 406 18.80 1.27 -10.16
C ILE A 406 19.71 2.06 -11.08
N TYR A 407 20.54 2.90 -10.48
CA TYR A 407 21.60 3.58 -11.18
C TYR A 407 22.71 2.59 -11.56
N TYR A 408 23.08 2.57 -12.84
CA TYR A 408 24.12 1.66 -13.34
C TYR A 408 25.46 1.88 -12.63
N LYS A 409 25.77 3.14 -12.25
CA LYS A 409 26.98 3.48 -11.49
C LYS A 409 27.01 2.76 -10.14
N GLU A 410 25.94 2.86 -9.35
CA GLU A 410 25.81 2.17 -8.04
C GLU A 410 25.91 0.65 -8.21
N LEU A 411 25.20 0.11 -9.21
CA LEU A 411 25.24 -1.32 -9.52
C LEU A 411 26.66 -1.83 -9.81
N THR A 412 27.46 -1.05 -10.54
CA THR A 412 28.86 -1.39 -10.86
C THR A 412 29.84 -1.11 -9.73
N GLN A 413 29.53 -0.22 -8.79
CA GLN A 413 30.46 0.16 -7.72
C GLN A 413 30.29 -0.73 -6.49
N ASP A 414 29.05 -0.98 -6.07
CA ASP A 414 28.77 -1.67 -4.81
C ASP A 414 28.75 -3.20 -5.00
N GLU A 415 28.06 -3.67 -6.05
CA GLU A 415 27.73 -5.08 -6.17
C GLU A 415 28.53 -5.82 -7.25
N PHE A 416 28.87 -5.14 -8.35
CA PHE A 416 29.58 -5.72 -9.50
C PHE A 416 30.81 -4.90 -9.88
N PRO A 417 31.87 -4.91 -9.05
CA PRO A 417 33.08 -4.14 -9.33
C PRO A 417 33.66 -4.48 -10.71
N ALA A 418 34.11 -3.45 -11.43
CA ALA A 418 34.58 -3.57 -12.81
C ALA A 418 35.73 -4.61 -12.98
N GLU A 419 36.52 -4.84 -11.94
CA GLU A 419 37.59 -5.85 -11.94
C GLU A 419 37.05 -7.29 -12.07
N GLU A 420 35.82 -7.53 -11.60
CA GLU A 420 35.13 -8.81 -11.66
C GLU A 420 34.12 -8.93 -12.80
N GLU A 421 33.98 -7.91 -13.65
CA GLU A 421 32.96 -7.89 -14.72
C GLU A 421 33.07 -9.11 -15.66
N ARG A 422 34.30 -9.58 -15.92
CA ARG A 422 34.56 -10.80 -16.71
C ARG A 422 33.94 -12.07 -16.12
N ARG A 423 33.65 -12.09 -14.82
CA ARG A 423 33.03 -13.23 -14.12
C ARG A 423 31.52 -13.13 -14.08
N HIS A 424 31.00 -11.91 -13.99
CA HIS A 424 29.57 -11.66 -13.77
C HIS A 424 28.81 -11.44 -15.08
N ASN A 425 29.48 -11.05 -16.17
CA ASN A 425 28.88 -10.82 -17.49
C ASN A 425 27.70 -9.81 -17.44
N LEU A 426 27.80 -8.77 -16.60
CA LEU A 426 26.72 -7.83 -16.32
C LEU A 426 26.15 -7.20 -17.61
N GLY A 427 27.00 -6.69 -18.51
CA GLY A 427 26.54 -6.10 -19.77
C GLY A 427 25.74 -7.08 -20.65
N ARG A 428 26.12 -8.36 -20.67
CA ARG A 428 25.37 -9.41 -21.41
C ARG A 428 24.03 -9.71 -20.75
N VAL A 429 23.98 -9.75 -19.42
CA VAL A 429 22.75 -9.93 -18.64
C VAL A 429 21.77 -8.78 -18.89
N VAL A 430 22.24 -7.54 -18.84
CA VAL A 430 21.40 -6.35 -19.11
C VAL A 430 20.87 -6.38 -20.54
N ALA A 431 21.69 -6.77 -21.52
CA ALA A 431 21.25 -6.92 -22.90
C ALA A 431 20.17 -8.00 -23.07
N ILE A 432 20.31 -9.15 -22.38
CA ILE A 432 19.31 -10.22 -22.39
C ILE A 432 18.01 -9.74 -21.73
N LEU A 433 18.06 -9.12 -20.55
CA LEU A 433 16.88 -8.60 -19.85
C LEU A 433 16.14 -7.54 -20.67
N LYS A 434 16.88 -6.69 -21.39
CA LYS A 434 16.32 -5.73 -22.36
C LYS A 434 15.66 -6.43 -23.54
N GLN A 435 16.26 -7.48 -24.08
CA GLN A 435 15.69 -8.24 -25.21
C GLN A 435 14.42 -9.00 -24.82
N VAL A 436 14.34 -9.52 -23.60
CA VAL A 436 13.12 -10.14 -23.05
C VAL A 436 12.04 -9.09 -22.77
N GLY A 437 12.41 -7.81 -22.68
CA GLY A 437 11.49 -6.71 -22.43
C GLY A 437 11.16 -6.51 -20.94
N VAL A 438 11.93 -7.10 -20.03
CA VAL A 438 11.74 -6.95 -18.57
C VAL A 438 12.27 -5.61 -18.08
N VAL A 439 13.37 -5.14 -18.67
CA VAL A 439 14.08 -3.94 -18.23
C VAL A 439 14.25 -2.97 -19.39
N GLU A 440 14.07 -1.68 -19.11
CA GLU A 440 14.39 -0.57 -20.00
C GLU A 440 15.63 0.17 -19.49
N LEU A 441 16.47 0.62 -20.42
CA LEU A 441 17.68 1.38 -20.14
C LEU A 441 17.37 2.85 -20.45
N VAL A 442 17.26 3.67 -19.42
CA VAL A 442 16.94 5.10 -19.54
C VAL A 442 18.23 5.88 -19.30
N LEU A 443 18.52 6.84 -20.18
CA LEU A 443 19.58 7.83 -19.98
C LEU A 443 18.93 9.05 -19.35
N GLU A 444 19.28 9.34 -18.10
CA GLU A 444 18.83 10.54 -17.41
C GLU A 444 20.02 11.49 -17.24
N THR A 445 19.87 12.70 -17.75
CA THR A 445 20.86 13.76 -17.55
C THR A 445 20.52 14.43 -16.24
N GLN A 446 21.25 14.10 -15.17
CA GLN A 446 21.02 14.70 -13.87
C GLN A 446 21.65 16.10 -13.88
N GLU A 447 20.82 17.14 -13.74
CA GLU A 447 21.31 18.47 -13.43
C GLU A 447 21.65 18.50 -11.95
N GLU A 448 22.93 18.48 -11.60
CA GLU A 448 23.37 18.69 -10.22
C GLU A 448 22.88 20.08 -9.76
N THR A 449 21.80 20.08 -8.99
CA THR A 449 21.36 21.23 -8.22
C THR A 449 22.32 21.35 -7.05
N ASN A 450 23.48 21.98 -7.29
CA ASN A 450 24.35 22.44 -6.22
C ASN A 450 23.60 23.54 -5.46
N ASP A 451 22.82 23.13 -4.46
CA ASP A 451 22.09 24.02 -3.55
C ASP A 451 23.00 24.66 -2.50
N GLU A 452 24.30 24.38 -2.54
CA GLU A 452 25.30 24.95 -1.65
C GLU A 452 26.39 25.63 -2.48
N ASP A 453 26.20 26.91 -2.82
CA ASP A 453 27.22 27.96 -2.64
C ASP A 453 26.80 29.28 -3.31
N GLU A 454 26.40 30.24 -2.47
CA GLU A 454 26.06 31.63 -2.82
C GLU A 454 27.31 32.48 -3.21
N HIS A 455 28.38 31.85 -3.69
CA HIS A 455 29.66 32.50 -3.97
C HIS A 455 30.12 32.36 -5.42
N GLY A 456 29.38 33.03 -6.32
CA GLY A 456 29.94 33.95 -7.33
C GLY A 456 30.98 33.44 -8.35
N GLY A 457 31.13 32.13 -8.54
CA GLY A 457 31.96 31.55 -9.60
C GLY A 457 31.11 30.84 -10.63
N GLU A 458 30.97 31.40 -11.84
CA GLU A 458 30.38 30.71 -12.99
C GLU A 458 31.34 29.62 -13.49
N GLU A 459 31.46 28.51 -12.76
CA GLU A 459 31.98 27.27 -13.37
C GLU A 459 30.89 26.62 -14.23
N PRO A 460 31.26 26.11 -15.42
CA PRO A 460 30.31 25.42 -16.29
C PRO A 460 29.77 24.18 -15.57
N ARG A 461 28.46 24.17 -15.30
CA ARG A 461 27.73 23.02 -14.73
C ARG A 461 28.05 21.78 -15.58
N ARG A 462 28.69 20.79 -14.97
CA ARG A 462 28.93 19.51 -15.61
C ARG A 462 27.64 18.71 -15.52
N THR A 463 26.95 18.55 -16.64
CA THR A 463 25.87 17.59 -16.76
C THR A 463 26.49 16.20 -16.87
N GLU A 464 26.28 15.34 -15.88
CA GLU A 464 26.66 13.93 -15.99
C GLU A 464 25.46 13.12 -16.48
N ASP A 465 25.62 12.48 -17.64
CA ASP A 465 24.62 11.51 -18.11
C ASP A 465 24.73 10.24 -17.26
N GLN A 466 23.65 9.86 -16.58
CA GLN A 466 23.57 8.65 -15.78
C GLN A 466 22.63 7.64 -16.44
N LEU A 467 23.12 6.40 -16.52
CA LEU A 467 22.34 5.27 -17.02
C LEU A 467 21.54 4.67 -15.87
N ILE A 468 20.23 4.54 -16.07
CA ILE A 468 19.30 3.97 -15.10
C ILE A 468 18.68 2.71 -15.72
N LEU A 469 18.70 1.62 -14.95
CA LEU A 469 17.95 0.42 -15.27
C LEU A 469 16.60 0.48 -14.56
N ARG A 470 15.51 0.41 -15.34
CA ARG A 470 14.14 0.45 -14.84
C ARG A 470 13.38 -0.79 -15.25
N ILE A 471 12.61 -1.39 -14.33
CA ILE A 471 11.67 -2.46 -14.72
C ILE A 471 10.59 -1.86 -15.64
N LYS A 472 10.41 -2.46 -16.81
CA LYS A 472 9.35 -2.05 -17.73
C LYS A 472 8.03 -2.62 -17.23
N PHE A 473 7.20 -1.78 -16.62
CA PHE A 473 5.80 -2.13 -16.39
C PHE A 473 5.07 -2.01 -17.73
N GLU A 474 4.49 -3.10 -18.22
CA GLU A 474 3.49 -2.99 -19.28
C GLU A 474 2.32 -2.22 -18.69
N ASP A 475 2.25 -0.92 -19.01
CA ASP A 475 1.04 -0.14 -18.78
C ASP A 475 -0.07 -0.84 -19.56
N SER A 476 -0.89 -1.63 -18.87
CA SER A 476 -2.00 -2.41 -19.42
C SER A 476 -3.16 -1.51 -19.89
N SER A 477 -2.85 -0.33 -20.42
CA SER A 477 -3.76 0.75 -20.78
C SER A 477 -3.93 0.91 -22.30
N THR A 478 -3.71 -0.17 -23.06
CA THR A 478 -4.01 -0.26 -24.50
C THR A 478 -5.21 -1.12 -24.79
#